data_AF-A0AAW9EBA3-F1
#
_entry.id   AF-A0AAW9EBA3-F1
#
_cell.length_a   1.000
_cell.length_b   1.000
_cell.length_c   1.000
_cell.angle_alpha   90.00
_cell.angle_beta   90.00
_cell.angle_gamma   90.00
#
_symmetry.space_group_name_H-M   'P 1'
#
loop_
_entity.id
_entity.type
_entity.pdbx_description
1 polymer ?
#
loop_
_entity_poly.entity_id
_entity_poly.type
_entity_poly.pdbx_seq_one_letter_code
_entity_poly.pdbx_strand_id
1 'polypeptide(L)' 'PKQELFIRACRQVHPDALYMGVGGTYDVFTGHVKRAPKAWQNLGLEWLYRLLSQPSRIKRQFKLLKFVGYYYSNKL' A
#
# COMPACT_ATOMS: atom_id res chain seq x y z
N PRO A 1 -7.93 -0.14 6.90
CA PRO A 1 -9.21 0.62 6.77
C PRO A 1 -9.23 2.00 7.45
N LYS A 2 -8.08 2.66 7.70
CA LYS A 2 -8.10 4.01 8.32
C LYS A 2 -8.74 5.07 7.42
N GLN A 3 -8.50 4.99 6.10
CA GLN A 3 -9.04 5.92 5.12
C GLN A 3 -10.57 5.78 4.99
N GLU A 4 -11.10 4.56 4.89
CA GLU A 4 -12.55 4.32 4.84
C GLU A 4 -13.28 4.83 6.08
N LEU A 5 -12.70 4.65 7.28
CA LEU A 5 -13.30 5.13 8.53
C LEU A 5 -13.36 6.66 8.57
N PHE A 6 -12.30 7.32 8.13
CA PHE A 6 -12.25 8.79 8.05
C PHE A 6 -13.28 9.32 7.04
N ILE A 7 -13.34 8.74 5.84
CA ILE A 7 -14.32 9.12 4.82
C ILE A 7 -15.75 8.94 5.33
N ARG A 8 -16.04 7.83 6.05
CA ARG A 8 -17.36 7.61 6.66
C ARG A 8 -17.71 8.69 7.68
N ALA A 9 -16.77 9.08 8.54
CA ALA A 9 -16.99 10.14 9.53
C ALA A 9 -17.24 11.50 8.84
N CYS A 10 -16.46 11.85 7.83
CA CYS A 10 -16.66 13.10 7.09
C CYS A 10 -17.99 13.14 6.35
N ARG A 11 -18.41 12.02 5.74
CA ARG A 11 -19.68 11.92 5.02
C ARG A 11 -20.90 12.09 5.93
N GLN A 12 -20.78 11.82 7.24
CA GLN A 12 -21.84 12.11 8.21
C GLN A 12 -22.04 13.62 8.44
N VAL A 13 -20.99 14.43 8.27
CA VAL A 13 -21.05 15.89 8.47
C VAL A 13 -21.31 16.63 7.16
N HIS A 14 -20.74 16.15 6.05
CA HIS A 14 -20.87 16.75 4.73
C HIS A 14 -21.23 15.67 3.68
N PRO A 15 -22.51 15.30 3.55
CA PRO A 15 -22.93 14.22 2.66
C PRO A 15 -22.74 14.55 1.17
N ASP A 16 -22.79 15.83 0.80
CA ASP A 16 -22.73 16.28 -0.60
C ASP A 16 -21.30 16.38 -1.17
N ALA A 17 -20.28 16.17 -0.33
CA ALA A 17 -18.88 16.23 -0.76
C ALA A 17 -18.43 14.92 -1.43
N LEU A 18 -17.52 15.05 -2.40
CA LEU A 18 -16.85 13.90 -3.03
C LEU A 18 -15.70 13.42 -2.16
N TYR A 19 -15.65 12.12 -1.90
CA TYR A 19 -14.58 11.48 -1.13
C TYR A 19 -13.92 10.38 -1.96
N MET A 20 -12.59 10.42 -2.06
CA MET A 20 -11.81 9.41 -2.77
C MET A 20 -10.58 9.01 -1.96
N GLY A 21 -10.44 7.71 -1.69
CA GLY A 21 -9.23 7.15 -1.11
C GLY A 21 -8.14 6.99 -2.17
N VAL A 22 -7.13 7.86 -2.17
CA VAL A 22 -5.99 7.80 -3.11
C VAL A 22 -4.85 6.88 -2.64
N GLY A 23 -4.89 6.41 -1.38
CA GLY A 23 -3.87 5.54 -0.82
C GLY A 23 -2.45 6.12 -0.87
N GLY A 24 -1.45 5.24 -0.87
CA GLY A 24 -0.02 5.62 -0.93
C GLY A 24 0.48 6.02 -2.32
N THR A 25 -0.39 6.02 -3.33
CA THR A 25 -0.05 6.49 -4.69
C THR A 25 0.13 8.01 -4.71
N TYR A 26 -0.60 8.72 -3.85
CA TYR A 26 -0.51 10.17 -3.71
C TYR A 26 0.88 10.64 -3.26
N ASP A 27 1.56 9.89 -2.38
CA ASP A 27 2.93 10.22 -1.93
C ASP A 27 3.95 10.19 -3.08
N VAL A 28 3.69 9.38 -4.12
CA VAL A 28 4.52 9.31 -5.32
C VAL A 28 4.21 10.49 -6.25
N PHE A 29 2.93 10.85 -6.37
CA PHE A 29 2.48 11.96 -7.21
C PHE A 29 2.97 13.32 -6.69
N THR A 30 2.94 13.51 -5.36
CA THR A 30 3.43 14.71 -4.68
C THR A 30 4.96 14.81 -4.59
N GLY A 31 5.69 13.79 -5.07
CA GLY A 31 7.16 13.77 -5.04
C GLY A 31 7.78 13.46 -3.68
N HIS A 32 6.97 13.23 -2.64
CA HIS A 32 7.44 12.83 -1.31
C HIS A 32 8.14 11.46 -1.31
N VAL A 33 7.73 10.55 -2.20
CA VAL A 33 8.36 9.24 -2.39
C VAL A 33 8.86 9.12 -3.82
N LYS A 34 10.17 8.89 -3.98
CA LYS A 34 10.75 8.56 -5.29
C LYS A 34 10.15 7.27 -5.83
N ARG A 35 9.61 7.33 -7.05
CA ARG A 35 9.16 6.16 -7.80
C ARG A 35 10.34 5.25 -8.11
N ALA A 36 10.10 3.94 -8.17
CA ALA A 36 11.14 2.98 -8.54
C ALA A 36 11.68 3.29 -9.95
N PRO A 37 12.98 3.05 -10.24
CA PRO A 37 13.52 3.23 -11.58
C PRO A 37 12.80 2.36 -12.62
N LYS A 38 12.76 2.79 -13.89
CA LYS A 38 12.06 2.06 -14.97
C LYS A 38 12.51 0.60 -15.12
N ALA A 39 13.78 0.28 -14.86
CA ALA A 39 14.27 -1.09 -14.87
C ALA A 39 13.53 -1.99 -13.87
N TRP A 40 13.28 -1.51 -12.66
CA TRP A 40 12.54 -2.24 -11.62
C TRP A 40 11.04 -2.34 -11.94
N GLN A 41 10.49 -1.31 -12.58
CA GLN A 41 9.10 -1.33 -13.07
C GLN A 41 8.92 -2.37 -14.17
N ASN A 42 9.83 -2.40 -15.16
CA ASN A 42 9.78 -3.34 -16.28
C ASN A 42 9.95 -4.80 -15.83
N LEU A 43 10.71 -5.03 -14.74
CA LEU A 43 10.87 -6.35 -14.12
C LEU A 43 9.70 -6.74 -13.21
N GLY A 44 8.71 -5.87 -12.97
CA GLY A 44 7.63 -6.10 -12.01
C GLY A 44 8.10 -6.14 -10.54
N LEU A 45 9.34 -5.72 -10.26
CA LEU A 45 9.98 -5.77 -8.94
C LEU A 45 9.88 -4.44 -8.18
N GLU A 46 8.96 -3.57 -8.57
CA GLU A 46 8.74 -2.29 -7.88
C GLU A 46 8.41 -2.49 -6.39
N TRP A 47 7.70 -3.57 -6.05
CA TRP A 47 7.41 -3.92 -4.66
C TRP A 47 8.68 -4.22 -3.86
N LEU A 48 9.67 -4.88 -4.47
CA LEU A 48 10.95 -5.24 -3.84
C LEU A 48 11.83 -4.01 -3.68
N TYR A 49 11.87 -3.13 -4.68
CA TYR A 49 12.55 -1.84 -4.59
C TYR A 49 12.01 -1.00 -3.43
N ARG A 50 10.67 -0.93 -3.27
CA ARG A 50 10.02 -0.22 -2.17
C ARG A 50 10.31 -0.86 -0.81
N LEU A 51 10.44 -2.18 -0.76
CA LEU A 51 10.81 -2.92 0.45
C LEU A 51 12.23 -2.58 0.91
N LEU A 52 13.19 -2.57 -0.01
CA LEU A 52 14.58 -2.22 0.26
C LEU A 52 14.73 -0.73 0.63
N SER A 53 13.96 0.15 -0.01
CA SER A 53 14.01 1.60 0.23
C SER A 53 13.38 2.02 1.57
N GLN A 54 12.50 1.20 2.15
CA GLN A 54 11.86 1.47 3.45
C GLN A 54 11.99 0.26 4.38
N PRO A 55 13.17 0.04 5.00
CA PRO A 55 13.43 -1.14 5.83
C PRO A 55 12.47 -1.26 7.03
N SER A 56 11.92 -0.14 7.52
CA SER A 56 10.90 -0.12 8.57
C SER A 56 9.60 -0.85 8.17
N ARG A 57 9.30 -0.98 6.87
CA ARG A 57 8.12 -1.69 6.36
C ARG A 57 8.32 -3.19 6.21
N ILE A 58 9.55 -3.70 6.26
CA ILE A 58 9.86 -5.14 6.16
C ILE A 58 9.11 -5.92 7.25
N LYS A 59 8.98 -5.36 8.46
CA LYS A 59 8.22 -5.98 9.57
C LYS A 59 6.78 -6.34 9.21
N ARG A 60 6.12 -5.56 8.34
CA ARG A 60 4.75 -5.88 7.86
C ARG A 60 4.74 -7.03 6.86
N GLN A 61 5.81 -7.22 6.09
CA GLN A 61 5.83 -8.23 5.03
C GLN A 61 6.10 -9.65 5.53
N PHE A 62 6.59 -9.81 6.76
CA PHE A 62 6.58 -11.12 7.42
C PHE A 62 5.18 -11.74 7.52
N LYS A 63 4.12 -10.92 7.56
CA LYS A 63 2.74 -11.44 7.50
C LYS A 63 2.39 -12.06 6.15
N LEU A 64 2.95 -11.54 5.06
CA LEU A 64 2.82 -12.12 3.72
C LEU A 64 3.57 -13.45 3.62
N LEU A 65 4.76 -13.58 4.22
CA LEU A 65 5.46 -14.87 4.27
C LEU A 65 4.66 -15.94 5.01
N LYS A 66 3.99 -15.56 6.11
CA LYS A 66 3.05 -16.47 6.79
C LYS A 66 1.88 -16.86 5.88
N PHE A 67 1.31 -15.91 5.13
CA PHE A 67 0.22 -16.18 4.18
C PHE A 67 0.66 -17.15 3.05
N VAL A 68 1.86 -16.95 2.49
CA VAL A 68 2.44 -17.90 1.51
C VAL A 68 2.60 -19.28 2.14
N GLY A 69 3.06 -19.36 3.38
CA GLY A 69 3.11 -20.61 4.13
C GLY A 69 1.73 -21.27 4.29
N TYR A 70 0.69 -20.50 4.62
CA TYR A 70 -0.69 -21.00 4.69
C TYR A 70 -1.19 -21.53 3.35
N TYR A 71 -0.92 -20.83 2.25
CA TYR A 71 -1.29 -21.22 0.89
C TYR A 71 -0.65 -22.54 0.48
N TYR A 72 0.66 -22.68 0.67
CA TYR A 72 1.39 -23.92 0.37
C TYR A 72 1.05 -25.07 1.32
N SER A 73 0.62 -24.78 2.54
CA SER A 73 0.21 -25.78 3.52
C SER A 73 -1.26 -26.23 3.35
N ASN A 74 -1.98 -25.73 2.34
CA ASN A 74 -3.42 -26.01 2.11
C ASN A 74 -4.29 -25.76 3.37
N LYS A 75 -3.88 -24.81 4.22
CA LYS A 75 -4.56 -24.43 5.47
C LYS A 75 -5.43 -23.17 5.30
N LEU A 76 -5.78 -22.87 4.05
CA LEU A 76 -6.55 -21.71 3.62
C LEU A 76 -7.96 -22.13 3.24
#